data_AF-A0A9X3JVL6-F1
#
_entry.id   AF-A0A9X3JVL6-F1
#
_cell.length_a   1.000
_cell.length_b   1.000
_cell.length_c   1.000
_cell.angle_alpha   90.00
_cell.angle_beta   90.00
_cell.angle_gamma   90.00
#
_symmetry.space_group_name_H-M   'P 1'
#
loop_
_entity.id
_entity.type
_entity.pdbx_description
1 polymer ?
#
loop_
_entity_poly.entity_id
_entity_poly.type
_entity_poly.pdbx_seq_one_letter_code
_entity_poly.pdbx_strand_id
1 'polypeptide(L)'
;MIVALTRRVGALAATCALLMPCASTAASTSTTPDYRPAPRSSLVTTRDPAFLIAQWKQGPQSWSVLASQLPGAAPRPVARLVQVRQGSESHVSVQRLGEDTSEVGHAQHAMAVLAQLYTLILRLDPLARYCIGDDGPPCDAVRDGISQGQVLQVLAGAREHMARRTDAPPAWRVVDVRPEPMQSRNADIVGVRVASRQGPLSGVSVYFDRAPHSICHARTGADGVAACQLVDQHGDEHEHDHDAPVVVTFPGDMRGNEVLLPTTHVLRTPSFAPRRPFMPGGR
;
A
#
# COMPACT_ATOMS: atom_id res chain seq x y z
N MET A 1 12.76 -40.93 40.58
CA MET A 1 12.75 -40.19 41.87
C MET A 1 11.52 -39.30 41.87
N ILE A 2 10.60 -39.57 42.79
CA ILE A 2 9.26 -38.97 42.92
C ILE A 2 9.35 -37.90 44.00
N VAL A 3 9.01 -36.63 43.74
CA VAL A 3 8.74 -35.65 44.80
C VAL A 3 7.62 -34.66 44.42
N ALA A 4 6.46 -34.91 45.03
CA ALA A 4 5.49 -34.03 45.67
C ALA A 4 5.00 -32.70 45.01
N LEU A 5 3.70 -32.74 44.67
CA LEU A 5 2.73 -31.64 44.69
C LEU A 5 2.70 -30.91 46.05
N THR A 6 2.56 -29.58 46.03
CA THR A 6 1.83 -28.85 47.09
C THR A 6 0.86 -27.85 46.47
N ARG A 7 -0.44 -28.14 46.67
CA ARG A 7 -1.58 -27.23 46.44
C ARG A 7 -1.60 -26.16 47.53
N ARG A 8 -1.81 -24.90 47.17
CA ARG A 8 -2.38 -23.90 48.08
C ARG A 8 -3.67 -23.35 47.49
N VAL A 9 -4.75 -23.69 48.18
CA VAL A 9 -6.10 -23.14 48.00
C VAL A 9 -6.18 -21.89 48.89
N GLY A 10 -6.37 -20.73 48.28
CA GLY A 10 -6.57 -19.46 48.98
C GLY A 10 -7.98 -18.93 48.69
N ALA A 11 -8.70 -18.62 49.76
CA ALA A 11 -10.14 -18.41 49.83
C ALA A 11 -10.64 -17.09 49.22
N LEU A 12 -11.93 -17.11 48.87
CA LEU A 12 -12.79 -16.03 48.39
C LEU A 12 -12.93 -14.86 49.36
N ALA A 13 -12.92 -13.64 48.83
CA ALA A 13 -13.64 -12.51 49.39
C ALA A 13 -14.56 -11.94 48.29
N ALA A 14 -15.86 -12.18 48.44
CA ALA A 14 -16.90 -11.67 47.56
C ALA A 14 -17.33 -10.28 48.04
N THR A 15 -17.00 -9.24 47.26
CA THR A 15 -17.50 -7.88 47.47
C THR A 15 -18.58 -7.60 46.43
N CYS A 16 -19.85 -7.74 46.84
CA CYS A 16 -21.01 -7.28 46.08
C CYS A 16 -21.06 -5.75 46.09
N ALA A 17 -20.54 -5.11 45.04
CA ALA A 17 -20.78 -3.69 44.78
C ALA A 17 -22.04 -3.53 43.92
N LEU A 18 -22.98 -2.75 44.44
CA LEU A 18 -24.27 -2.43 43.83
C LEU A 18 -24.09 -1.71 42.49
N LEU A 19 -24.76 -2.25 41.47
CA LEU A 19 -24.79 -1.81 40.09
C LEU A 19 -25.70 -0.58 39.93
N MET A 20 -25.15 0.57 39.54
CA MET A 20 -25.93 1.61 38.87
C MET A 20 -25.89 1.35 37.35
N PRO A 21 -27.03 1.12 36.67
CA PRO A 21 -27.06 1.00 35.23
C PRO A 21 -26.87 2.39 34.63
N CYS A 22 -25.64 2.72 34.23
CA CYS A 22 -25.44 3.77 33.24
C CYS A 22 -26.05 3.28 31.93
N ALA A 23 -27.34 3.55 31.74
CA ALA A 23 -28.03 3.43 30.47
C ALA A 23 -27.41 4.46 29.51
N SER A 24 -26.24 4.11 28.97
CA SER A 24 -25.63 4.85 27.88
C SER A 24 -26.55 4.68 26.70
N THR A 25 -27.36 5.71 26.44
CA THR A 25 -28.21 5.79 25.26
C THR A 25 -27.26 5.66 24.07
N ALA A 26 -27.24 4.49 23.43
CA ALA A 26 -26.43 4.26 22.26
C ALA A 26 -26.93 5.23 21.19
N ALA A 27 -26.18 6.31 20.96
CA ALA A 27 -26.47 7.25 19.91
C ALA A 27 -26.28 6.50 18.58
N SER A 28 -27.39 6.03 18.02
CA SER A 28 -27.48 5.42 16.70
C SER A 28 -27.16 6.49 15.64
N THR A 29 -25.88 6.78 15.44
CA THR A 29 -25.42 7.60 14.33
C THR A 29 -25.44 6.75 13.08
N SER A 30 -26.64 6.55 12.52
CA SER A 30 -26.80 6.12 11.13
C SER A 30 -26.33 7.27 10.24
N THR A 31 -25.01 7.37 10.09
CA THR A 31 -24.40 8.38 9.23
C THR A 31 -24.45 7.82 7.83
N THR A 32 -25.43 8.26 7.04
CA THR A 32 -25.44 8.01 5.61
C THR A 32 -24.06 8.40 5.05
N PRO A 33 -23.35 7.50 4.33
CA PRO A 33 -22.02 7.81 3.84
C PRO A 33 -22.04 9.03 2.90
N ASP A 34 -21.20 10.04 3.18
CA ASP A 34 -21.00 11.20 2.30
C ASP A 34 -20.09 10.80 1.14
N TYR A 35 -20.68 10.45 0.00
CA TYR A 35 -19.95 10.07 -1.21
C TYR A 35 -19.51 11.30 -2.00
N ARG A 36 -18.22 11.32 -2.36
CA ARG A 36 -17.61 12.36 -3.21
C ARG A 36 -17.00 11.73 -4.46
N PRO A 37 -16.81 12.46 -5.56
CA PRO A 37 -16.11 11.95 -6.73
C PRO A 37 -14.75 11.37 -6.36
N ALA A 38 -14.51 10.11 -6.73
CA ALA A 38 -13.20 9.49 -6.54
C ALA A 38 -12.17 10.18 -7.45
N PRO A 39 -10.88 10.22 -7.06
CA PRO A 39 -9.89 10.80 -7.92
C PRO A 39 -9.79 10.06 -9.26
N ARG A 40 -9.77 10.80 -10.36
CA ARG A 40 -9.72 10.22 -11.70
C ARG A 40 -8.48 9.34 -11.87
N SER A 41 -8.70 8.16 -12.44
CA SER A 41 -7.64 7.27 -12.89
C SER A 41 -7.33 7.53 -14.36
N SER A 42 -6.07 7.79 -14.69
CA SER A 42 -5.61 7.75 -16.09
C SER A 42 -5.51 6.33 -16.65
N LEU A 43 -5.68 5.31 -15.81
CA LEU A 43 -5.67 3.89 -16.17
C LEU A 43 -7.06 3.37 -16.55
N VAL A 44 -8.12 4.11 -16.24
CA VAL A 44 -9.50 3.80 -16.66
C VAL A 44 -9.72 4.42 -18.04
N THR A 45 -9.88 3.57 -19.06
CA THR A 45 -10.06 4.00 -20.45
C THR A 45 -11.51 4.28 -20.83
N THR A 46 -12.47 3.75 -20.08
CA THR A 46 -13.89 3.99 -20.32
C THR A 46 -14.36 5.26 -19.62
N ARG A 47 -15.28 6.00 -20.25
CA ARG A 47 -15.84 7.23 -19.67
C ARG A 47 -16.85 6.95 -18.55
N ASP A 48 -17.47 5.78 -18.59
CA ASP A 48 -18.38 5.24 -17.58
C ASP A 48 -17.84 3.88 -17.11
N PRO A 49 -17.87 3.55 -15.80
CA PRO A 49 -18.66 4.13 -14.70
C PRO A 49 -18.03 5.35 -14.01
N ALA A 50 -18.87 6.15 -13.33
CA ALA A 50 -18.39 7.13 -12.36
C ALA A 50 -18.04 6.43 -11.04
N PHE A 51 -16.87 6.72 -10.49
CA PHE A 51 -16.46 6.21 -9.18
C PHE A 51 -16.61 7.29 -8.12
N LEU A 52 -17.13 6.88 -6.96
CA LEU A 52 -17.29 7.70 -5.78
C LEU A 52 -16.51 7.10 -4.61
N ILE A 53 -16.11 7.94 -3.66
CA ILE A 53 -15.47 7.54 -2.43
C ILE A 53 -16.19 8.16 -1.24
N ALA A 54 -16.48 7.35 -0.22
CA ALA A 54 -16.88 7.84 1.10
C ALA A 54 -15.78 7.51 2.10
N GLN A 55 -15.47 8.44 3.00
CA GLN A 55 -14.41 8.28 4.00
C GLN A 55 -14.88 8.75 5.37
N TRP A 56 -14.49 8.02 6.41
CA TRP A 56 -14.77 8.41 7.80
C TRP A 56 -13.71 7.80 8.72
N LYS A 57 -13.64 8.32 9.95
CA LYS A 57 -12.72 7.82 10.98
C LYS A 57 -13.50 7.32 12.18
N GLN A 58 -13.00 6.26 12.81
CA GLN A 58 -13.52 5.71 14.05
C GLN A 58 -12.34 5.34 14.94
N GLY A 59 -12.00 6.20 15.89
CA GLY A 59 -10.81 6.05 16.72
C GLY A 59 -9.51 6.03 15.87
N PRO A 60 -8.62 5.04 16.05
CA PRO A 60 -7.38 4.94 15.28
C PRO A 60 -7.57 4.38 13.86
N GLN A 61 -8.80 4.03 13.49
CA GLN A 61 -9.12 3.43 12.20
C GLN A 61 -9.69 4.48 11.24
N SER A 62 -9.20 4.47 10.00
CA SER A 62 -9.76 5.23 8.89
C SER A 62 -10.40 4.26 7.90
N TRP A 63 -11.63 4.53 7.52
CA TRP A 63 -12.40 3.73 6.58
C TRP A 63 -12.53 4.49 5.26
N SER A 64 -12.42 3.78 4.15
CA SER A 64 -12.75 4.29 2.81
C SER A 64 -13.58 3.26 2.06
N VAL A 65 -14.66 3.68 1.45
CA VAL A 65 -15.49 2.85 0.58
C VAL A 65 -15.43 3.41 -0.82
N LEU A 66 -14.96 2.60 -1.77
CA LEU A 66 -15.06 2.87 -3.19
C LEU A 66 -16.42 2.35 -3.67
N ALA A 67 -17.19 3.21 -4.31
CA ALA A 67 -18.46 2.86 -4.94
C ALA A 67 -18.42 3.15 -6.45
N SER A 68 -19.09 2.31 -7.20
CA SER A 68 -19.45 2.54 -8.60
C SER A 68 -20.83 3.17 -8.67
N GLN A 69 -21.02 4.13 -9.57
CA GLN A 69 -22.32 4.68 -9.89
C GLN A 69 -22.58 4.60 -11.40
N LEU A 70 -23.59 3.80 -11.76
CA LEU A 70 -24.16 3.81 -13.11
C LEU A 70 -25.14 4.99 -13.26
N PRO A 71 -25.32 5.52 -14.48
CA PRO A 71 -26.28 6.60 -14.72
C PRO A 71 -27.69 6.24 -14.22
N GLY A 72 -28.27 7.10 -13.37
CA GLY A 72 -29.61 6.91 -12.80
C GLY A 72 -29.71 5.90 -11.65
N ALA A 73 -28.61 5.25 -11.25
CA ALA A 73 -28.58 4.30 -10.14
C ALA A 73 -28.00 4.91 -8.85
N ALA A 74 -28.35 4.31 -7.71
CA ALA A 74 -27.72 4.63 -6.44
C ALA A 74 -26.25 4.14 -6.42
N PRO A 75 -25.34 4.80 -5.69
CA PRO A 75 -23.97 4.33 -5.53
C PRO A 75 -23.90 2.91 -4.95
N ARG A 76 -23.17 2.02 -5.63
CA ARG A 76 -22.95 0.64 -5.21
C ARG A 76 -21.51 0.46 -4.71
N PRO A 77 -21.29 0.11 -3.44
CA PRO A 77 -19.97 -0.22 -2.92
C PRO A 77 -19.34 -1.39 -3.69
N VAL A 78 -18.09 -1.22 -4.14
CA VAL A 78 -17.32 -2.24 -4.88
C VAL A 78 -16.00 -2.59 -4.19
N ALA A 79 -15.53 -1.74 -3.28
CA ALA A 79 -14.41 -2.08 -2.41
C ALA A 79 -14.46 -1.30 -1.09
N ARG A 80 -13.84 -1.87 -0.06
CA ARG A 80 -13.65 -1.26 1.25
C ARG A 80 -12.18 -1.31 1.63
N LEU A 81 -11.64 -0.19 2.09
CA LEU A 81 -10.29 -0.08 2.62
C LEU A 81 -10.37 0.31 4.08
N VAL A 82 -9.64 -0.40 4.92
CA VAL A 82 -9.53 -0.12 6.36
C VAL A 82 -8.07 0.12 6.66
N GLN A 83 -7.75 1.35 7.07
CA GLN A 83 -6.42 1.72 7.50
C GLN A 83 -6.37 1.78 9.03
N VAL A 84 -5.40 1.09 9.60
CA VAL A 84 -5.10 1.09 11.04
C VAL A 84 -3.67 1.55 11.22
N ARG A 85 -3.42 2.40 12.22
CA ARG A 85 -2.06 2.80 12.61
C ARG A 85 -1.70 2.15 13.94
N GLN A 86 -0.58 1.43 13.98
CA GLN A 86 -0.06 0.78 15.17
C GLN A 86 1.39 1.22 15.38
N GLY A 87 1.59 2.21 16.26
CA GLY A 87 2.90 2.86 16.42
C GLY A 87 3.30 3.64 15.17
N SER A 88 4.50 3.38 14.65
CA SER A 88 4.99 3.97 13.40
C SER A 88 4.49 3.23 12.15
N GLU A 89 3.93 2.03 12.29
CA GLU A 89 3.48 1.24 11.14
C GLU A 89 2.01 1.54 10.80
N SER A 90 1.72 1.57 9.50
CA SER A 90 0.36 1.63 8.97
C SER A 90 0.03 0.31 8.28
N HIS A 91 -1.18 -0.18 8.51
CA HIS A 91 -1.72 -1.40 7.90
C HIS A 91 -2.99 -1.04 7.14
N VAL A 92 -3.11 -1.55 5.92
CA VAL A 92 -4.25 -1.30 5.03
C VAL A 92 -4.83 -2.64 4.59
N SER A 93 -6.03 -2.96 5.08
CA SER A 93 -6.81 -4.10 4.60
C SER A 93 -7.76 -3.65 3.50
N VAL A 94 -7.64 -4.26 2.33
CA VAL A 94 -8.47 -4.00 1.15
C VAL A 94 -9.39 -5.19 0.94
N GLN A 95 -10.68 -4.95 0.89
CA GLN A 95 -11.69 -5.94 0.57
C GLN A 95 -12.41 -5.54 -0.70
N ARG A 96 -12.34 -6.37 -1.74
CA ARG A 96 -13.22 -6.25 -2.90
C ARG A 96 -14.58 -6.79 -2.51
N LEU A 97 -15.62 -6.02 -2.84
CA LEU A 97 -17.01 -6.42 -2.61
C LEU A 97 -17.54 -6.97 -3.93
N GLY A 98 -18.07 -8.17 -3.87
CA GLY A 98 -18.60 -8.92 -4.98
C GLY A 98 -19.72 -8.18 -5.67
N GLU A 99 -19.80 -8.38 -6.96
CA GLU A 99 -20.92 -7.92 -7.75
C GLU A 99 -21.78 -9.12 -8.12
N ASP A 100 -23.09 -8.93 -8.13
CA ASP A 100 -23.98 -9.89 -8.78
C ASP A 100 -23.56 -10.03 -10.25
N THR A 101 -23.14 -11.24 -10.60
CA THR A 101 -22.43 -11.59 -11.84
C THR A 101 -23.34 -11.74 -13.06
N SER A 102 -24.60 -11.34 -12.96
CA SER A 102 -25.65 -11.66 -13.94
C SER A 102 -25.74 -10.70 -15.13
N GLU A 103 -24.93 -9.63 -15.21
CA GLU A 103 -25.05 -8.61 -16.26
C GLU A 103 -23.95 -8.62 -17.34
N VAL A 104 -24.38 -8.40 -18.59
CA VAL A 104 -23.52 -8.15 -19.74
C VAL A 104 -22.74 -6.84 -19.51
N GLY A 105 -21.40 -6.88 -19.62
CA GLY A 105 -20.52 -5.74 -19.34
C GLY A 105 -19.75 -5.83 -18.01
N HIS A 106 -19.99 -6.88 -17.23
CA HIS A 106 -19.33 -7.13 -15.94
C HIS A 106 -17.79 -7.13 -16.05
N ALA A 107 -17.22 -7.70 -17.13
CA ALA A 107 -15.77 -7.75 -17.29
C ALA A 107 -15.14 -6.36 -17.46
N GLN A 108 -15.74 -5.48 -18.29
CA GLN A 108 -15.31 -4.09 -18.45
C GLN A 108 -15.46 -3.32 -17.13
N HIS A 109 -16.58 -3.52 -16.44
CA HIS A 109 -16.84 -2.85 -15.18
C HIS A 109 -15.83 -3.25 -14.09
N ALA A 110 -15.60 -4.54 -13.91
CA ALA A 110 -14.63 -5.06 -12.95
C ALA A 110 -13.18 -4.64 -13.29
N MET A 111 -12.81 -4.55 -14.58
CA MET A 111 -11.52 -3.96 -14.97
C MET A 111 -11.41 -2.48 -14.56
N ALA A 112 -12.49 -1.70 -14.73
CA ALA A 112 -12.52 -0.31 -14.28
C ALA A 112 -12.41 -0.19 -12.76
N VAL A 113 -13.08 -1.08 -12.01
CA VAL A 113 -12.97 -1.17 -10.53
C VAL A 113 -11.53 -1.45 -10.13
N LEU A 114 -10.88 -2.43 -10.75
CA LEU A 114 -9.48 -2.77 -10.49
C LEU A 114 -8.54 -1.58 -10.77
N ALA A 115 -8.80 -0.82 -11.84
CA ALA A 115 -8.00 0.36 -12.17
C ALA A 115 -8.21 1.54 -11.23
N GLN A 116 -9.44 1.75 -10.77
CA GLN A 116 -9.70 2.73 -9.74
C GLN A 116 -9.06 2.33 -8.41
N LEU A 117 -9.17 1.06 -8.02
CA LEU A 117 -8.54 0.55 -6.79
C LEU A 117 -7.01 0.64 -6.85
N TYR A 118 -6.40 0.34 -7.99
CA TYR A 118 -4.97 0.53 -8.24
C TYR A 118 -4.57 1.99 -7.96
N THR A 119 -5.34 2.94 -8.51
CA THR A 119 -5.08 4.38 -8.36
C THR A 119 -5.24 4.85 -6.92
N LEU A 120 -6.21 4.31 -6.19
CA LEU A 120 -6.40 4.63 -4.78
C LEU A 120 -5.22 4.12 -3.94
N ILE A 121 -4.84 2.84 -4.10
CA ILE A 121 -3.74 2.23 -3.34
C ILE A 121 -2.42 2.93 -3.62
N LEU A 122 -2.13 3.29 -4.87
CA LEU A 122 -0.91 4.01 -5.26
C LEU A 122 -0.75 5.35 -4.53
N ARG A 123 -1.86 5.98 -4.10
CA ARG A 123 -1.86 7.27 -3.39
C ARG A 123 -1.82 7.13 -1.86
N LEU A 124 -1.93 5.92 -1.36
CA LEU A 124 -1.78 5.64 0.07
C LEU A 124 -0.30 5.58 0.45
N ASP A 125 -0.04 5.47 1.75
CA ASP A 125 1.32 5.43 2.30
C ASP A 125 2.14 4.25 1.72
N PRO A 126 3.23 4.51 0.99
CA PRO A 126 4.07 3.45 0.41
C PRO A 126 4.78 2.60 1.47
N LEU A 127 4.92 3.09 2.71
CA LEU A 127 5.51 2.36 3.83
C LEU A 127 4.51 1.43 4.53
N ALA A 128 3.21 1.56 4.25
CA ALA A 128 2.20 0.72 4.86
C ALA A 128 2.31 -0.75 4.41
N ARG A 129 1.81 -1.66 5.25
CA ARG A 129 1.59 -3.05 4.89
C ARG A 129 0.17 -3.21 4.37
N TYR A 130 0.03 -3.89 3.24
CA TYR A 130 -1.23 -4.05 2.53
C TYR A 130 -1.67 -5.50 2.56
N CYS A 131 -2.96 -5.74 2.72
CA CYS A 131 -3.53 -7.03 2.42
C CYS A 131 -4.74 -6.82 1.51
N ILE A 132 -4.94 -7.72 0.54
CA ILE A 132 -6.11 -7.69 -0.34
C ILE A 132 -6.83 -9.03 -0.30
N GLY A 133 -8.15 -8.96 -0.10
CA GLY A 133 -9.05 -10.10 -0.14
C GLY A 133 -10.30 -9.81 -0.98
N ASP A 134 -11.03 -10.89 -1.27
CA ASP A 134 -12.29 -10.86 -2.03
C ASP A 134 -13.48 -11.00 -1.07
N ASP A 135 -14.64 -11.37 -1.62
CA ASP A 135 -15.84 -11.69 -0.86
C ASP A 135 -15.54 -12.66 0.28
N GLY A 136 -15.75 -12.20 1.52
CA GLY A 136 -15.46 -13.00 2.70
C GLY A 136 -15.05 -12.19 3.93
N PRO A 137 -14.37 -12.83 4.89
CA PRO A 137 -13.77 -12.12 6.01
C PRO A 137 -12.72 -11.12 5.52
N PRO A 138 -12.62 -9.92 6.13
CA PRO A 138 -11.55 -8.99 5.82
C PRO A 138 -10.21 -9.65 6.13
N CYS A 139 -9.26 -9.49 5.21
CA CYS A 139 -7.93 -10.03 5.41
C CYS A 139 -7.11 -9.16 6.40
N ASP A 140 -6.09 -9.76 7.02
CA ASP A 140 -5.34 -9.15 8.12
C ASP A 140 -3.99 -8.62 7.62
N ALA A 141 -3.88 -7.30 7.41
CA ALA A 141 -2.63 -6.67 6.98
C ALA A 141 -1.53 -6.63 8.06
N VAL A 142 -1.83 -6.95 9.32
CA VAL A 142 -0.82 -7.12 10.38
C VAL A 142 -0.10 -8.45 10.20
N ARG A 143 -0.86 -9.53 9.97
CA ARG A 143 -0.31 -10.88 9.80
C ARG A 143 0.17 -11.18 8.39
N ASP A 144 -0.66 -10.86 7.40
CA ASP A 144 -0.51 -11.32 6.01
C ASP A 144 -0.08 -10.18 5.07
N GLY A 145 0.36 -9.05 5.64
CA GLY A 145 0.63 -7.82 4.89
C GLY A 145 1.82 -7.92 3.93
N ILE A 146 1.63 -7.47 2.69
CA ILE A 146 2.64 -7.29 1.64
C ILE A 146 2.96 -5.80 1.42
N SER A 147 4.00 -5.49 0.63
CA SER A 147 4.34 -4.11 0.27
C SER A 147 3.31 -3.49 -0.70
N GLN A 148 3.27 -2.15 -0.78
CA GLN A 148 2.43 -1.43 -1.74
C GLN A 148 2.69 -1.89 -3.19
N GLY A 149 3.95 -1.97 -3.61
CA GLY A 149 4.32 -2.45 -4.94
C GLY A 149 3.77 -3.85 -5.23
N GLN A 150 3.83 -4.77 -4.26
CA GLN A 150 3.29 -6.13 -4.45
C GLN A 150 1.75 -6.15 -4.58
N VAL A 151 1.01 -5.39 -3.78
CA VAL A 151 -0.47 -5.35 -3.93
C VAL A 151 -0.88 -4.71 -5.26
N LEU A 152 -0.14 -3.71 -5.73
CA LEU A 152 -0.33 -3.13 -7.07
C LEU A 152 -0.08 -4.18 -8.17
N GLN A 153 0.94 -5.02 -8.03
CA GLN A 153 1.19 -6.13 -8.96
C GLN A 153 0.04 -7.15 -8.97
N VAL A 154 -0.53 -7.48 -7.81
CA VAL A 154 -1.70 -8.38 -7.70
C VAL A 154 -2.90 -7.79 -8.45
N LEU A 155 -3.21 -6.50 -8.24
CA LEU A 155 -4.31 -5.82 -8.94
C LEU A 155 -4.09 -5.77 -10.45
N ALA A 156 -2.87 -5.46 -10.89
CA ALA A 156 -2.51 -5.47 -12.31
C ALA A 156 -2.67 -6.86 -12.93
N GLY A 157 -2.22 -7.90 -12.24
CA GLY A 157 -2.36 -9.30 -12.67
C GLY A 157 -3.82 -9.72 -12.81
N ALA A 158 -4.68 -9.34 -11.85
CA ALA A 158 -6.12 -9.57 -11.91
C ALA A 158 -6.75 -8.86 -13.12
N ARG A 159 -6.41 -7.59 -13.36
CA ARG A 159 -6.92 -6.82 -14.51
C ARG A 159 -6.51 -7.44 -15.83
N GLU A 160 -5.24 -7.79 -15.99
CA GLU A 160 -4.74 -8.43 -17.22
C GLU A 160 -5.35 -9.81 -17.46
N HIS A 161 -5.66 -10.56 -16.39
CA HIS A 161 -6.37 -11.83 -16.52
C HIS A 161 -7.78 -11.65 -17.11
N MET A 162 -8.47 -10.58 -16.73
CA MET A 162 -9.79 -10.24 -17.27
C MET A 162 -9.68 -9.68 -18.69
N ALA A 163 -8.72 -8.79 -18.95
CA ALA A 163 -8.52 -8.16 -20.25
C ALA A 163 -8.26 -9.17 -21.38
N ARG A 164 -7.56 -10.28 -21.08
CA ARG A 164 -7.33 -11.37 -22.05
C ARG A 164 -8.63 -12.03 -22.54
N ARG A 165 -9.73 -11.92 -21.79
CA ARG A 165 -11.03 -12.50 -22.16
C ARG A 165 -11.90 -11.54 -22.99
N THR A 166 -11.54 -10.27 -23.05
CA THR A 166 -12.36 -9.20 -23.66
C THR A 166 -11.63 -8.38 -24.72
N ASP A 167 -10.38 -8.73 -25.03
CA ASP A 167 -9.51 -7.99 -25.96
C ASP A 167 -9.43 -6.49 -25.67
N ALA A 168 -9.31 -6.13 -24.38
CA ALA A 168 -9.40 -4.75 -23.92
C ALA A 168 -8.05 -4.00 -23.95
N PRO A 169 -7.90 -2.94 -24.76
CA PRO A 169 -6.70 -2.10 -24.75
C PRO A 169 -6.77 -0.97 -23.70
N PRO A 170 -5.62 -0.37 -23.32
CA PRO A 170 -4.24 -0.82 -23.59
C PRO A 170 -3.84 -1.97 -22.65
N ALA A 171 -2.81 -2.71 -23.03
CA ALA A 171 -2.25 -3.76 -22.19
C ALA A 171 -1.46 -3.14 -21.03
N TRP A 172 -1.64 -3.67 -19.83
CA TRP A 172 -0.85 -3.24 -18.68
C TRP A 172 0.41 -4.07 -18.55
N ARG A 173 1.50 -3.39 -18.24
CA ARG A 173 2.80 -4.00 -17.97
C ARG A 173 3.24 -3.61 -16.58
N VAL A 174 3.34 -4.63 -15.74
CA VAL A 174 3.95 -4.53 -14.42
C VAL A 174 5.43 -4.16 -14.61
N VAL A 175 5.83 -3.11 -13.91
CA VAL A 175 7.23 -2.73 -13.75
C VAL A 175 7.73 -3.26 -12.41
N ASP A 176 8.91 -3.84 -12.46
CA ASP A 176 9.63 -4.32 -11.30
C ASP A 176 10.74 -3.33 -10.96
N VAL A 177 10.76 -2.90 -9.70
CA VAL A 177 11.75 -1.97 -9.17
C VAL A 177 12.44 -2.69 -8.03
N ARG A 178 13.75 -2.88 -8.16
CA ARG A 178 14.57 -3.59 -7.18
C ARG A 178 15.75 -2.74 -6.72
N PRO A 179 16.24 -2.91 -5.49
CA PRO A 179 17.46 -2.27 -5.02
C PRO A 179 18.63 -2.65 -5.94
N GLU A 180 19.44 -1.67 -6.33
CA GLU A 180 20.71 -1.91 -7.01
C GLU A 180 21.86 -1.68 -6.01
N PRO A 181 22.76 -2.67 -5.80
CA PRO A 181 23.90 -2.50 -4.91
C PRO A 181 24.82 -1.37 -5.39
N MET A 182 24.96 -0.32 -4.58
CA MET A 182 25.85 0.79 -4.88
C MET A 182 27.25 0.54 -4.30
N GLN A 183 28.30 0.77 -5.10
CA GLN A 183 29.69 0.72 -4.65
C GLN A 183 30.10 1.99 -3.87
N SER A 184 29.22 2.46 -2.98
CA SER A 184 29.44 3.66 -2.18
C SER A 184 29.21 3.35 -0.70
N ARG A 185 29.99 4.01 0.17
CA ARG A 185 29.75 4.02 1.62
C ARG A 185 28.82 5.15 2.04
N ASN A 186 28.50 6.08 1.14
CA ASN A 186 27.57 7.15 1.42
C ASN A 186 26.13 6.60 1.36
N ALA A 187 25.42 6.63 2.48
CA ALA A 187 24.04 6.17 2.62
C ALA A 187 23.04 7.00 1.79
N ASP A 188 23.44 8.17 1.30
CA ASP A 188 22.63 9.04 0.45
C ASP A 188 22.75 8.70 -1.03
N ILE A 189 23.71 7.85 -1.41
CA ILE A 189 23.80 7.32 -2.77
C ILE A 189 22.88 6.11 -2.87
N VAL A 190 21.77 6.31 -3.57
CA VAL A 190 20.71 5.32 -3.76
C VAL A 190 20.66 4.88 -5.21
N GLY A 191 20.24 3.63 -5.42
CA GLY A 191 20.12 3.06 -6.75
C GLY A 191 19.03 2.00 -6.81
N VAL A 192 18.33 1.97 -7.94
CA VAL A 192 17.43 0.88 -8.30
C VAL A 192 17.64 0.43 -9.72
N ARG A 193 17.27 -0.82 -9.97
CA ARG A 193 17.08 -1.37 -11.31
C ARG A 193 15.59 -1.42 -11.60
N VAL A 194 15.21 -0.88 -12.76
CA VAL A 194 13.85 -0.87 -13.26
C VAL A 194 13.76 -1.78 -14.48
N ALA A 195 12.88 -2.77 -14.42
CA ALA A 195 12.72 -3.76 -15.47
C ALA A 195 11.24 -4.11 -15.71
N SER A 196 10.96 -4.64 -16.89
CA SER A 196 9.72 -5.34 -17.19
C SER A 196 10.02 -6.81 -17.52
N ARG A 197 8.99 -7.57 -17.90
CA ARG A 197 9.18 -8.94 -18.41
C ARG A 197 10.04 -9.01 -19.67
N GLN A 198 10.09 -7.92 -20.44
CA GLN A 198 10.89 -7.84 -21.67
C GLN A 198 12.36 -7.48 -21.42
N GLY A 199 12.73 -7.15 -20.17
CA GLY A 199 14.09 -6.79 -19.79
C GLY A 199 14.18 -5.42 -19.14
N PRO A 200 15.40 -4.87 -19.02
CA PRO A 200 15.63 -3.56 -18.41
C PRO A 200 14.93 -2.43 -19.16
N LEU A 201 14.37 -1.47 -18.43
CA LEU A 201 13.72 -0.31 -19.00
C LEU A 201 14.70 0.86 -19.03
N SER A 202 15.12 1.27 -20.23
CA SER A 202 16.02 2.41 -20.43
C SER A 202 15.28 3.74 -20.60
N GLY A 203 15.94 4.83 -20.19
CA GLY A 203 15.50 6.21 -20.37
C GLY A 203 14.28 6.63 -19.55
N VAL A 204 13.78 5.79 -18.63
CA VAL A 204 12.62 6.11 -17.79
C VAL A 204 13.04 6.91 -16.56
N SER A 205 12.16 7.79 -16.07
CA SER A 205 12.40 8.56 -14.85
C SER A 205 12.07 7.76 -13.60
N VAL A 206 12.91 7.94 -12.58
CA VAL A 206 12.73 7.38 -11.24
C VAL A 206 12.96 8.50 -10.22
N TYR A 207 12.08 8.57 -9.23
CA TYR A 207 12.16 9.53 -8.13
C TYR A 207 12.50 8.80 -6.83
N PHE A 208 13.35 9.40 -6.02
CA PHE A 208 13.77 8.89 -4.73
C PHE A 208 13.44 9.96 -3.68
N ASP A 209 12.76 9.55 -2.63
CA ASP A 209 12.33 10.42 -1.53
C ASP A 209 12.69 9.75 -0.21
N ARG A 210 13.44 10.45 0.63
CA ARG A 210 13.68 10.09 2.03
C ARG A 210 13.10 11.20 2.89
N ALA A 211 12.16 10.82 3.75
CA ALA A 211 11.61 11.73 4.73
C ALA A 211 12.73 12.28 5.64
N PRO A 212 12.64 13.55 6.06
CA PRO A 212 11.58 14.51 5.74
C PRO A 212 11.82 15.34 4.46
N HIS A 213 13.06 15.52 3.99
CA HIS A 213 13.40 16.54 2.97
C HIS A 213 14.46 16.14 1.94
N SER A 214 14.92 14.90 1.95
CA SER A 214 15.98 14.43 1.05
C SER A 214 15.37 13.82 -0.21
N ILE A 215 15.60 14.42 -1.37
CA ILE A 215 15.07 13.90 -2.64
C ILE A 215 16.13 13.86 -3.73
N CYS A 216 15.96 12.96 -4.70
CA CYS A 216 16.67 13.03 -5.97
C CYS A 216 15.86 12.39 -7.11
N HIS A 217 16.24 12.70 -8.34
CA HIS A 217 15.64 12.16 -9.56
C HIS A 217 16.76 11.69 -10.49
N ALA A 218 16.55 10.54 -11.12
CA ALA A 218 17.45 10.00 -12.11
C ALA A 218 16.67 9.35 -13.27
N ARG A 219 17.35 9.22 -14.42
CA ARG A 219 16.85 8.41 -15.54
C ARG A 219 17.63 7.11 -15.63
N THR A 220 16.96 6.05 -16.03
CA THR A 220 17.61 4.75 -16.17
C THR A 220 18.57 4.70 -17.38
N GLY A 221 19.72 4.07 -17.19
CA GLY A 221 20.66 3.73 -18.26
C GLY A 221 20.16 2.60 -19.17
N ALA A 222 21.02 2.15 -20.09
CA ALA A 222 20.71 1.02 -20.99
C ALA A 222 20.51 -0.31 -20.24
N ASP A 223 21.10 -0.43 -19.05
CA ASP A 223 20.97 -1.57 -18.13
C ASP A 223 19.77 -1.45 -17.19
N GLY A 224 18.95 -0.40 -17.33
CA GLY A 224 17.79 -0.14 -16.49
C GLY A 224 18.12 0.38 -15.10
N VAL A 225 19.37 0.75 -14.81
CA VAL A 225 19.76 1.30 -13.50
C VAL A 225 19.54 2.80 -13.47
N ALA A 226 18.86 3.27 -12.43
CA ALA A 226 18.78 4.68 -12.05
C ALA A 226 19.42 4.83 -10.66
N ALA A 227 20.36 5.75 -10.53
CA ALA A 227 21.02 6.06 -9.27
C ALA A 227 21.24 7.57 -9.15
N CYS A 228 21.14 8.10 -7.94
CA CYS A 228 21.44 9.49 -7.63
C CYS A 228 21.86 9.63 -6.16
N GLN A 229 22.42 10.79 -5.83
CA GLN A 229 22.65 11.20 -4.45
C GLN A 229 21.43 11.98 -3.97
N LEU A 230 20.86 11.56 -2.84
CA LEU A 230 19.85 12.31 -2.14
C LEU A 230 20.44 13.62 -1.61
N VAL A 231 19.70 14.72 -1.76
CA VAL A 231 20.11 16.04 -1.30
C VAL A 231 18.98 16.64 -0.48
N ASP A 232 19.31 17.16 0.70
CA ASP A 232 18.38 17.95 1.50
C ASP A 232 18.13 19.29 0.81
N GLN A 233 16.86 19.62 0.59
CA GLN A 233 16.47 20.85 -0.10
C GLN A 233 16.68 22.12 0.74
N HIS A 234 16.86 22.00 2.05
CA HIS A 234 17.01 23.18 2.93
C HIS A 234 18.44 23.72 2.97
N GLY A 235 19.42 22.95 2.50
CA GLY A 235 20.82 23.38 2.39
C GLY A 235 21.53 23.60 3.73
N ASP A 236 20.85 23.37 4.85
CA ASP A 236 21.46 23.21 6.16
C ASP A 236 21.94 21.76 6.31
N GLU A 237 23.21 21.58 6.69
CA GLU A 237 23.78 20.25 6.99
C GLU A 237 23.19 19.64 8.28
N HIS A 238 22.02 20.09 8.72
CA HIS A 238 21.41 19.69 9.97
C HIS A 238 20.67 18.35 9.80
N GLU A 239 21.21 17.33 10.47
CA GLU A 239 20.56 16.13 11.01
C GLU A 239 19.36 15.59 10.20
N HIS A 240 19.60 15.14 8.97
CA HIS A 240 18.65 14.27 8.28
C HIS A 240 18.79 12.84 8.80
N ASP A 241 17.65 12.18 9.03
CA ASP A 241 17.60 10.81 9.51
C ASP A 241 18.05 9.85 8.40
N HIS A 242 19.33 9.49 8.39
CA HIS A 242 19.87 8.51 7.43
C HIS A 242 19.27 7.10 7.62
N ASP A 243 18.62 6.83 8.76
CA ASP A 243 17.96 5.56 9.02
C ASP A 243 16.53 5.51 8.43
N ALA A 244 15.99 6.66 8.00
CA ALA A 244 14.69 6.71 7.34
C ALA A 244 14.70 5.96 5.99
N PRO A 245 13.67 5.17 5.70
CA PRO A 245 13.56 4.44 4.44
C PRO A 245 13.44 5.40 3.25
N VAL A 246 13.97 4.98 2.10
CA VAL A 246 13.85 5.73 0.85
C VAL A 246 12.72 5.13 0.04
N VAL A 247 11.71 5.94 -0.25
CA VAL A 247 10.63 5.60 -1.18
C VAL A 247 11.09 5.91 -2.60
N VAL A 248 11.07 4.87 -3.43
CA VAL A 248 11.37 4.96 -4.86
C VAL A 248 10.08 4.90 -5.62
N THR A 249 9.83 5.89 -6.48
CA THR A 249 8.63 5.98 -7.30
C THR A 249 8.98 5.93 -8.77
N PHE A 250 8.43 4.95 -9.47
CA PHE A 250 8.33 4.95 -10.92
C PHE A 250 6.96 5.54 -11.30
N PRO A 251 6.90 6.69 -11.99
CA PRO A 251 5.66 7.43 -12.22
C PRO A 251 4.73 6.80 -13.27
N GLY A 252 5.14 5.69 -13.89
CA GLY A 252 4.48 5.12 -15.07
C GLY A 252 5.00 5.73 -16.37
N ASP A 253 4.74 5.05 -17.48
CA ASP A 253 5.12 5.48 -18.83
C ASP A 253 4.15 4.89 -19.86
N MET A 254 3.98 5.55 -21.01
CA MET A 254 3.17 5.07 -22.13
C MET A 254 4.09 4.71 -23.29
N ARG A 255 4.06 3.44 -23.73
CA ARG A 255 4.88 2.96 -24.85
C ARG A 255 4.03 2.26 -25.89
N GLY A 256 3.75 2.96 -26.99
CA GLY A 256 2.84 2.48 -28.02
C GLY A 256 1.45 2.21 -27.43
N ASN A 257 1.00 0.95 -27.51
CA ASN A 257 -0.30 0.51 -27.00
C ASN A 257 -0.22 -0.15 -25.60
N GLU A 258 0.87 0.05 -24.88
CA GLU A 258 1.08 -0.50 -23.54
C GLU A 258 1.25 0.61 -22.50
N VAL A 259 0.71 0.37 -21.31
CA VAL A 259 0.91 1.20 -20.13
C VAL A 259 1.94 0.51 -19.25
N LEU A 260 3.09 1.13 -19.04
CA LEU A 260 4.02 0.75 -17.98
C LEU A 260 3.46 1.32 -16.67
N LEU A 261 3.05 0.44 -15.77
CA LEU A 261 2.27 0.85 -14.61
C LEU A 261 3.13 1.59 -13.57
N PRO A 262 2.63 2.70 -13.01
CA PRO A 262 3.32 3.39 -11.92
C PRO A 262 3.42 2.50 -10.69
N THR A 263 4.59 2.43 -10.07
CA THR A 263 4.81 1.60 -8.88
C THR A 263 5.75 2.28 -7.91
N THR A 264 5.73 1.79 -6.68
CA THR A 264 6.65 2.19 -5.62
C THR A 264 7.50 1.02 -5.16
N HIS A 265 8.67 1.31 -4.61
CA HIS A 265 9.52 0.39 -3.89
C HIS A 265 10.11 1.10 -2.67
N VAL A 266 10.33 0.38 -1.58
CA VAL A 266 10.89 0.96 -0.35
C VAL A 266 12.27 0.36 -0.11
N LEU A 267 13.30 1.19 -0.25
CA LEU A 267 14.66 0.83 0.13
C LEU A 267 14.79 1.05 1.64
N ARG A 268 14.95 -0.05 2.37
CA ARG A 268 15.29 0.02 3.80
C ARG A 268 16.79 0.20 3.90
N THR A 269 17.23 1.21 4.65
CA THR A 269 18.64 1.36 5.00
C THR A 269 19.08 0.06 5.65
N PRO A 270 20.11 -0.63 5.15
CA PRO A 270 20.63 -1.80 5.84
C PRO A 270 21.02 -1.33 7.23
N SER A 271 20.42 -1.93 8.26
CA SER A 271 20.83 -1.66 9.63
C SER A 271 22.28 -2.10 9.73
N PHE A 272 23.21 -1.15 9.60
CA PHE A 272 24.58 -1.35 9.98
C PHE A 272 24.55 -1.52 11.48
N ALA A 273 24.29 -2.74 11.95
CA ALA A 273 24.50 -3.09 13.34
C ALA A 273 25.88 -2.55 13.69
N PRO A 274 26.01 -1.68 14.71
CA PRO A 274 27.29 -1.09 15.04
C PRO A 274 28.26 -2.24 15.17
N ARG A 275 29.28 -2.28 14.30
CA ARG A 275 30.34 -3.28 14.41
C ARG A 275 30.80 -3.19 15.85
N ARG A 276 30.53 -4.23 16.65
CA ARG A 276 30.95 -4.27 18.05
C ARG A 276 32.40 -3.80 18.05
N PRO A 277 32.77 -2.78 18.85
CA PRO A 277 34.14 -2.31 18.88
C PRO A 277 35.01 -3.54 19.05
N PHE A 278 35.94 -3.73 18.11
CA PHE A 278 36.92 -4.80 18.21
C PHE A 278 37.67 -4.53 19.50
N MET A 279 37.31 -5.23 20.57
CA MET A 279 38.07 -5.25 21.80
C MET A 279 39.30 -6.10 21.49
N PRO A 280 40.50 -5.52 21.32
CA PRO A 280 41.70 -6.33 21.21
C PRO A 280 41.75 -7.17 22.49
N GLY A 281 41.70 -8.49 22.35
CA GLY A 281 41.81 -9.41 23.47
C GLY A 281 43.10 -9.11 24.20
N GLY A 282 42.99 -8.55 25.41
CA GLY A 282 44.10 -8.45 26.34
C GLY A 282 44.63 -9.86 26.58
N ARG A 283 45.90 -10.07 26.25
CA ARG A 283 46.70 -11.18 26.78
C ARG A 283 47.39 -10.71 28.05
#